data_AF-A0A7C5F3A6-F1
#
_entry.id   AF-A0A7C5F3A6-F1
#
_cell.length_a   1.000
_cell.length_b   1.000
_cell.length_c   1.000
_cell.angle_alpha   90.00
_cell.angle_beta   90.00
_cell.angle_gamma   90.00
#
_symmetry.space_group_name_H-M   'P 1'
#
loop_
_entity.id
_entity.type
_entity.pdbx_description
1 polymer ?
#
loop_
_entity_poly.entity_id
_entity_poly.type
_entity_poly.pdbx_seq_one_letter_code
_entity_poly.pdbx_strand_id
1 'polypeptide(L)'
;MNWRTTSLMLVVVLALLALAGAGCTKLKARDELNKGVQAFRNGTYPQAVEHFKAAIQLDPEFSVAREYLAMAYFMQYVPGAESPENARMAQAAHDGFMDVLQRDPNNKVAMASLAQLFFNQKKLDEAEQWYRKLIAIDPQNKTAYYTLGVIAWTKTYTPRMEKRAELGMKPDDPGPIKDKKVREELRAKNLPIIEEGIKNLEKALELDKEYDDAMAYMNLLYRERADLADSADAYKKDIEIADSWVDKTMEVKRIKAARTASKKSA
;
A
#
# COMPACT_ATOMS: atom_id res chain seq x y z
N MET A 1 38.23 44.34 37.20
CA MET A 1 37.77 43.50 36.07
C MET A 1 36.39 42.96 36.43
N ASN A 2 35.34 43.37 35.72
CA ASN A 2 33.95 43.15 36.14
C ASN A 2 33.53 41.68 35.94
N TRP A 3 33.34 40.96 37.05
CA TRP A 3 32.89 39.56 37.09
C TRP A 3 31.63 39.27 36.26
N ARG A 4 30.75 40.28 36.14
CA ARG A 4 29.51 40.19 35.35
C ARG A 4 29.76 40.15 33.84
N THR A 5 30.77 40.88 33.33
CA THR A 5 31.06 40.91 31.89
C THR A 5 31.82 39.67 31.43
N THR A 6 32.70 39.12 32.29
CA THR A 6 33.39 37.84 32.02
C THR A 6 32.43 36.65 32.05
N SER A 7 31.48 36.62 32.98
CA SER A 7 30.44 35.57 33.02
C SER A 7 29.54 35.59 31.78
N LEU A 8 29.14 36.78 31.31
CA LEU A 8 28.29 36.90 30.12
C LEU A 8 29.03 36.45 28.84
N MET A 9 30.31 36.82 28.69
CA MET A 9 31.12 36.35 27.55
C MET A 9 31.30 34.83 27.56
N LEU A 10 31.52 34.22 28.72
CA LEU A 10 31.68 32.76 28.83
C LEU A 10 30.41 32.02 28.38
N VAL A 11 29.24 32.51 28.79
CA VAL A 11 27.94 31.95 28.37
C VAL A 11 27.73 32.07 26.87
N VAL A 12 28.07 33.22 26.27
CA VAL A 12 27.96 33.42 24.81
C VAL A 12 28.92 32.51 24.04
N VAL A 13 30.16 32.36 24.50
CA VAL A 13 31.14 31.45 23.86
C VAL A 13 30.69 29.99 23.96
N LEU A 14 30.19 29.55 25.11
CA LEU A 14 29.65 28.21 25.30
C LEU A 14 28.42 27.97 24.40
N ALA A 15 27.53 28.97 24.27
CA ALA A 15 26.39 28.89 23.37
C ALA A 15 26.80 28.81 21.89
N LEU A 16 27.79 29.58 21.46
CA LEU A 16 28.32 29.54 20.09
C LEU A 16 29.01 28.20 19.77
N LEU A 17 29.78 27.64 20.72
CA LEU A 17 30.39 26.32 20.58
C LEU A 17 29.34 25.20 20.52
N ALA A 18 28.28 25.28 21.33
CA ALA A 18 27.16 24.34 21.28
C ALA A 18 26.42 24.40 19.92
N LEU A 19 26.18 25.60 19.39
CA LEU A 19 25.56 25.81 18.08
C LEU A 19 26.43 25.28 16.92
N ALA A 20 27.75 25.53 16.97
CA ALA A 20 28.69 25.00 15.98
C ALA A 20 28.77 23.46 16.02
N GLY A 21 28.79 22.87 17.22
CA GLY A 21 28.76 21.42 17.42
C GLY A 21 27.49 20.78 16.84
N ALA A 22 26.32 21.36 17.12
CA ALA A 22 25.03 20.89 16.60
C ALA A 22 24.91 21.02 15.08
N GLY A 23 25.51 22.04 14.46
CA GLY A 23 25.57 22.15 13.00
C GLY A 23 26.40 21.04 12.36
N CYS A 24 27.51 20.67 12.98
CA CYS A 24 28.42 19.65 12.49
C CYS A 24 27.81 18.24 12.57
N THR A 25 27.04 17.93 13.62
CA THR A 25 26.32 16.64 13.73
C THR A 25 25.20 16.51 12.70
N LYS A 26 24.43 17.57 12.44
CA LYS A 26 23.38 17.56 11.41
C LYS A 26 23.93 17.37 9.99
N LEU A 27 25.09 17.95 9.69
CA LEU A 27 25.76 17.71 8.40
C LEU A 27 26.18 16.24 8.23
N LYS A 28 26.75 15.64 9.29
CA LYS A 28 27.09 14.21 9.28
C LYS A 28 25.84 13.33 9.15
N ALA A 29 24.74 13.68 9.82
CA ALA A 29 23.48 12.95 9.70
C ALA A 29 22.96 12.93 8.25
N ARG A 30 23.08 14.05 7.53
CA ARG A 30 22.71 14.14 6.10
C ARG A 30 23.63 13.33 5.20
N ASP A 31 24.93 13.29 5.50
CA ASP A 31 25.89 12.45 4.78
C ASP A 31 25.53 10.95 4.94
N GLU A 32 25.28 10.51 6.17
CA GLU A 32 24.81 9.15 6.45
C GLU A 32 23.47 8.86 5.76
N LEU A 33 22.51 9.79 5.75
CA LEU A 33 21.28 9.63 4.98
C LEU A 33 21.57 9.39 3.49
N ASN A 34 22.44 10.20 2.88
CA ASN A 34 22.75 10.09 1.45
C ASN A 34 23.38 8.73 1.10
N LYS A 35 24.33 8.26 1.93
CA LYS A 35 24.91 6.91 1.79
C LYS A 35 23.84 5.83 1.92
N GLY A 36 22.95 5.96 2.90
CA GLY A 36 21.82 5.05 3.09
C GLY A 36 20.88 5.03 1.89
N VAL A 37 20.52 6.19 1.34
CA VAL A 37 19.68 6.28 0.13
C VAL A 37 20.38 5.66 -1.08
N GLN A 38 21.69 5.83 -1.23
CA GLN A 38 22.47 5.19 -2.29
C GLN A 38 22.45 3.65 -2.14
N ALA A 39 22.71 3.13 -0.95
CA ALA A 39 22.62 1.71 -0.65
C ALA A 39 21.21 1.16 -0.92
N PHE A 40 20.17 1.88 -0.49
CA PHE A 40 18.78 1.53 -0.73
C PHE A 40 18.46 1.43 -2.22
N ARG A 41 18.89 2.42 -3.02
CA ARG A 41 18.71 2.42 -4.49
C ARG A 41 19.45 1.26 -5.16
N ASN A 42 20.58 0.84 -4.60
CA ASN A 42 21.35 -0.31 -5.08
C ASN A 42 20.77 -1.66 -4.61
N GLY A 43 19.67 -1.66 -3.84
CA GLY A 43 19.06 -2.85 -3.27
C GLY A 43 19.84 -3.47 -2.10
N THR A 44 20.89 -2.80 -1.60
CA THR A 44 21.68 -3.27 -0.46
C THR A 44 21.04 -2.82 0.87
N TYR A 45 19.81 -3.29 1.12
CA TYR A 45 18.99 -2.85 2.25
C TYR A 45 19.65 -3.01 3.63
N PRO A 46 20.41 -4.09 3.93
CA PRO A 46 21.13 -4.18 5.21
C PRO A 46 22.14 -3.04 5.42
N GLN A 47 22.86 -2.63 4.37
CA GLN A 47 23.78 -1.49 4.44
C GLN A 47 23.02 -0.17 4.60
N ALA A 48 21.88 -0.04 3.91
CA ALA A 48 21.02 1.13 4.03
C ALA A 48 20.52 1.31 5.47
N VAL A 49 20.09 0.22 6.12
CA VAL A 49 19.67 0.20 7.53
C VAL A 49 20.75 0.78 8.45
N GLU A 50 22.01 0.37 8.29
CA GLU A 50 23.10 0.84 9.15
C GLU A 50 23.36 2.34 8.98
N HIS A 51 23.36 2.83 7.74
CA HIS A 51 23.48 4.26 7.45
C HIS A 51 22.30 5.09 7.99
N PHE A 52 21.06 4.59 7.85
CA PHE A 52 19.89 5.30 8.39
C PHE A 52 19.88 5.33 9.92
N LYS A 53 20.30 4.24 10.59
CA LYS A 53 20.49 4.24 12.05
C LYS A 53 21.54 5.25 12.47
N ALA A 54 22.68 5.33 11.77
CA ALA A 54 23.73 6.31 12.05
C ALA A 54 23.22 7.75 11.87
N ALA A 55 22.44 8.01 10.82
CA ALA A 55 21.79 9.31 10.60
C ALA A 55 20.86 9.68 11.76
N ILE A 56 20.03 8.75 12.25
CA ILE A 56 19.11 8.97 13.38
C ILE A 56 19.87 9.15 14.70
N GLN A 57 20.99 8.46 14.89
CA GLN A 57 21.84 8.64 16.08
C GLN A 57 22.47 10.05 16.11
N LEU A 58 22.85 10.58 14.95
CA LEU A 58 23.45 11.91 14.82
C LEU A 58 22.41 13.04 14.89
N ASP A 59 21.20 12.79 14.39
CA ASP A 59 20.05 13.69 14.46
C ASP A 59 18.75 12.90 14.75
N PRO A 60 18.37 12.76 16.03
CA PRO A 60 17.16 12.02 16.41
C PRO A 60 15.86 12.56 15.83
N GLU A 61 15.83 13.83 15.43
CA GLU A 61 14.66 14.48 14.83
C GLU A 61 14.59 14.31 13.31
N PHE A 62 15.53 13.57 12.71
CA PHE A 62 15.62 13.40 11.26
C PHE A 62 14.53 12.43 10.73
N SER A 63 13.31 12.96 10.62
CA SER A 63 12.12 12.20 10.25
C SER A 63 12.26 11.45 8.92
N VAL A 64 12.93 12.06 7.94
CA VAL A 64 13.22 11.43 6.64
C VAL A 64 14.07 10.17 6.80
N ALA A 65 15.08 10.17 7.67
CA ALA A 65 15.91 8.99 7.91
C ALA A 65 15.13 7.86 8.60
N ARG A 66 14.17 8.20 9.48
CA ARG A 66 13.26 7.22 10.11
C ARG A 66 12.34 6.56 9.09
N GLU A 67 11.75 7.34 8.19
CA GLU A 67 10.92 6.82 7.11
C GLU A 67 11.71 5.88 6.19
N TYR A 68 12.92 6.28 5.79
CA TYR A 68 13.80 5.42 4.98
C TYR A 68 14.26 4.16 5.70
N LEU A 69 14.51 4.23 7.02
CA LEU A 69 14.84 3.06 7.83
C LEU A 69 13.67 2.05 7.85
N ALA A 70 12.45 2.53 8.11
CA ALA A 70 11.24 1.70 8.09
C ALA A 70 11.03 1.06 6.71
N MET A 71 11.23 1.84 5.63
CA MET A 71 11.18 1.33 4.26
C MET A 71 12.27 0.28 3.99
N ALA A 72 13.48 0.45 4.50
CA ALA A 72 14.57 -0.53 4.33
C ALA A 72 14.26 -1.86 5.02
N TYR A 73 13.58 -1.84 6.17
CA TYR A 73 13.06 -3.07 6.78
C TYR A 73 11.90 -3.67 5.97
N PHE A 74 11.00 -2.83 5.47
CA PHE A 74 9.89 -3.28 4.61
C PHE A 74 10.38 -3.99 3.36
N MET A 75 11.43 -3.48 2.70
CA MET A 75 12.01 -4.11 1.51
C MET A 75 12.73 -5.43 1.79
N GLN A 76 13.10 -5.71 3.04
CA GLN A 76 13.68 -6.99 3.47
C GLN A 76 12.61 -8.01 3.89
N TYR A 77 11.37 -7.57 4.09
CA TYR A 77 10.26 -8.47 4.37
C TYR A 77 9.85 -9.23 3.09
N VAL A 78 9.79 -10.55 3.20
CA VAL A 78 9.36 -11.48 2.16
C VAL A 78 7.97 -12.00 2.51
N PRO A 79 6.93 -11.63 1.75
CA PRO A 79 5.57 -12.12 1.99
C PRO A 79 5.50 -13.66 1.95
N GLY A 80 4.84 -14.26 2.93
CA GLY A 80 4.66 -15.71 3.04
C GLY A 80 5.86 -16.50 3.60
N ALA A 81 7.02 -15.87 3.85
CA ALA A 81 8.13 -16.55 4.50
C ALA A 81 7.93 -16.61 6.03
N GLU A 82 8.08 -17.80 6.62
CA GLU A 82 7.83 -18.05 8.04
C GLU A 82 9.14 -18.19 8.84
N SER A 83 10.08 -17.25 8.68
CA SER A 83 11.32 -17.22 9.46
C SER A 83 11.28 -16.16 10.56
N PRO A 84 11.97 -16.38 11.71
CA PRO A 84 12.10 -15.35 12.75
C PRO A 84 12.69 -14.04 12.23
N GLU A 85 13.65 -14.13 11.29
CA GLU A 85 14.28 -12.96 10.67
C GLU A 85 13.26 -12.18 9.82
N ASN A 86 12.44 -12.88 9.04
CA ASN A 86 11.39 -12.25 8.24
C ASN A 86 10.33 -11.56 9.12
N ALA A 87 9.92 -12.22 10.21
CA ALA A 87 9.01 -11.64 11.20
C ALA A 87 9.61 -10.39 11.85
N ARG A 88 10.91 -10.40 12.15
CA ARG A 88 11.64 -9.24 12.68
C ARG A 88 11.67 -8.08 11.69
N MET A 89 11.87 -8.33 10.40
CA MET A 89 11.83 -7.29 9.37
C MET A 89 10.44 -6.66 9.26
N ALA A 90 9.40 -7.49 9.27
CA ALA A 90 8.02 -7.01 9.27
C ALA A 90 7.69 -6.15 10.50
N GLN A 91 8.10 -6.61 11.69
CA GLN A 91 7.87 -5.89 12.94
C GLN A 91 8.64 -4.56 12.96
N ALA A 92 9.91 -4.56 12.55
CA ALA A 92 10.73 -3.34 12.50
C ALA A 92 10.18 -2.32 11.49
N ALA A 93 9.66 -2.77 10.35
CA ALA A 93 8.96 -1.92 9.39
C ALA A 93 7.68 -1.31 9.99
N HIS A 94 6.83 -2.14 10.60
CA HIS A 94 5.61 -1.70 11.27
C HIS A 94 5.91 -0.62 12.33
N ASP A 95 6.83 -0.90 13.25
CA ASP A 95 7.15 0.00 14.35
C ASP A 95 7.79 1.30 13.85
N GLY A 96 8.65 1.20 12.82
CA GLY A 96 9.23 2.36 12.17
C GLY A 96 8.18 3.27 11.51
N PHE A 97 7.21 2.72 10.78
CA PHE A 97 6.15 3.53 10.18
C PHE A 97 5.18 4.10 11.23
N MET A 98 4.91 3.36 12.31
CA MET A 98 4.14 3.90 13.43
C MET A 98 4.87 5.04 14.13
N ASP A 99 6.19 4.95 14.31
CA ASP A 99 7.05 6.03 14.86
C ASP A 99 7.03 7.29 13.97
N VAL A 100 7.02 7.11 12.64
CA VAL A 100 6.82 8.21 11.68
C VAL A 100 5.44 8.86 11.87
N LEU A 101 4.37 8.07 11.94
CA LEU A 101 3.00 8.58 12.11
C LEU A 101 2.73 9.23 13.47
N GLN A 102 3.47 8.86 14.52
CA GLN A 102 3.40 9.57 15.79
C GLN A 102 3.91 11.02 15.69
N ARG A 103 4.85 11.29 14.77
CA ARG A 103 5.44 12.63 14.55
C ARG A 103 4.70 13.41 13.46
N ASP A 104 4.34 12.72 12.40
CA ASP A 104 3.55 13.24 11.30
C ASP A 104 2.33 12.34 11.05
N PRO A 105 1.19 12.62 11.73
CA PRO A 105 -0.03 11.83 11.60
C PRO A 105 -0.61 11.80 10.18
N ASN A 106 -0.17 12.68 9.28
CA ASN A 106 -0.64 12.77 7.90
C ASN A 106 0.40 12.27 6.89
N ASN A 107 1.44 11.55 7.34
CA ASN A 107 2.45 11.01 6.44
C ASN A 107 1.85 9.92 5.54
N LYS A 108 1.62 10.28 4.27
CA LYS A 108 0.99 9.41 3.26
C LYS A 108 1.83 8.17 2.96
N VAL A 109 3.16 8.29 2.96
CA VAL A 109 4.08 7.17 2.67
C VAL A 109 3.96 6.11 3.76
N ALA A 110 4.02 6.51 5.03
CA ALA A 110 3.89 5.61 6.16
C ALA A 110 2.51 4.91 6.20
N MET A 111 1.42 5.65 5.91
CA MET A 111 0.08 5.03 5.81
C MET A 111 0.02 4.00 4.68
N ALA A 112 0.51 4.33 3.49
CA ALA A 112 0.53 3.42 2.35
C ALA A 112 1.39 2.17 2.63
N SER A 113 2.54 2.35 3.25
CA SER A 113 3.46 1.25 3.57
C SER A 113 2.92 0.33 4.67
N LEU A 114 2.26 0.87 5.70
CA LEU A 114 1.55 0.05 6.69
C LEU A 114 0.42 -0.74 6.03
N ALA A 115 -0.40 -0.09 5.21
CA ALA A 115 -1.48 -0.76 4.48
C ALA A 115 -0.94 -1.91 3.62
N GLN A 116 0.13 -1.69 2.88
CA GLN A 116 0.78 -2.71 2.05
C GLN A 116 1.42 -3.83 2.90
N LEU A 117 2.03 -3.51 4.04
CA LEU A 117 2.59 -4.51 4.95
C LEU A 117 1.50 -5.43 5.49
N PHE A 118 0.38 -4.88 5.95
CA PHE A 118 -0.78 -5.67 6.39
C PHE A 118 -1.37 -6.51 5.24
N PHE A 119 -1.48 -5.93 4.05
CA PHE A 119 -1.93 -6.64 2.86
C PHE A 119 -1.04 -7.86 2.56
N ASN A 120 0.28 -7.68 2.59
CA ASN A 120 1.25 -8.75 2.35
C ASN A 120 1.23 -9.83 3.45
N GLN A 121 0.87 -9.46 4.68
CA GLN A 121 0.63 -10.39 5.80
C GLN A 121 -0.74 -11.10 5.72
N LYS A 122 -1.54 -10.84 4.67
CA LYS A 122 -2.93 -11.30 4.51
C LYS A 122 -3.88 -10.80 5.61
N LYS A 123 -3.49 -9.75 6.32
CA LYS A 123 -4.29 -9.05 7.34
C LYS A 123 -5.15 -7.98 6.66
N LEU A 124 -6.18 -8.45 5.96
CA LEU A 124 -6.93 -7.63 5.00
C LEU A 124 -7.76 -6.53 5.68
N ASP A 125 -8.27 -6.77 6.89
CA ASP A 125 -9.05 -5.76 7.63
C ASP A 125 -8.17 -4.59 8.06
N GLU A 126 -6.98 -4.86 8.58
CA GLU A 126 -6.01 -3.83 8.97
C GLU A 126 -5.49 -3.08 7.75
N ALA A 127 -5.22 -3.79 6.64
CA ALA A 127 -4.82 -3.16 5.38
C ALA A 127 -5.89 -2.18 4.87
N GLU A 128 -7.15 -2.61 4.88
CA GLU A 128 -8.29 -1.80 4.48
C GLU A 128 -8.42 -0.54 5.34
N GLN A 129 -8.31 -0.67 6.66
CA GLN A 129 -8.37 0.47 7.57
C GLN A 129 -7.29 1.53 7.26
N TRP A 130 -6.06 1.10 6.96
CA TRP A 130 -4.98 2.03 6.59
C TRP A 130 -5.18 2.67 5.23
N TYR A 131 -5.63 1.90 4.22
CA TYR A 131 -5.98 2.49 2.92
C TYR A 131 -7.13 3.49 3.02
N ARG A 132 -8.14 3.24 3.86
CA ARG A 132 -9.22 4.20 4.14
C ARG A 132 -8.72 5.49 4.78
N LYS A 133 -7.81 5.40 5.74
CA LYS A 133 -7.16 6.58 6.32
C LYS A 133 -6.38 7.36 5.26
N LEU A 134 -5.65 6.66 4.39
CA LEU A 134 -4.88 7.27 3.32
C LEU A 134 -5.78 8.03 2.33
N ILE A 135 -6.86 7.43 1.82
CA ILE A 135 -7.75 8.13 0.87
C ILE A 135 -8.51 9.30 1.50
N ALA A 136 -8.69 9.31 2.83
CA ALA A 136 -9.30 10.44 3.53
C ALA A 136 -8.40 11.69 3.50
N ILE A 137 -7.07 11.52 3.51
CA ILE A 137 -6.10 12.62 3.44
C ILE A 137 -5.50 12.81 2.03
N ASP A 138 -5.64 11.82 1.15
CA ASP A 138 -5.14 11.81 -0.22
C ASP A 138 -6.19 11.26 -1.21
N PRO A 139 -7.27 12.02 -1.46
CA PRO A 139 -8.37 11.58 -2.32
C PRO A 139 -7.99 11.46 -3.81
N GLN A 140 -6.74 11.75 -4.18
CA GLN A 140 -6.20 11.56 -5.52
C GLN A 140 -5.33 10.30 -5.64
N ASN A 141 -5.25 9.48 -4.60
CA ASN A 141 -4.44 8.27 -4.60
C ASN A 141 -5.14 7.12 -5.32
N LYS A 142 -5.02 7.07 -6.66
CA LYS A 142 -5.63 6.00 -7.47
C LYS A 142 -5.21 4.59 -7.03
N THR A 143 -3.98 4.41 -6.56
CA THR A 143 -3.45 3.12 -6.12
C THR A 143 -4.14 2.64 -4.85
N ALA A 144 -4.42 3.53 -3.89
CA ALA A 144 -5.14 3.17 -2.68
C ALA A 144 -6.59 2.74 -2.98
N TYR A 145 -7.29 3.47 -3.85
CA TYR A 145 -8.61 3.07 -4.34
C TYR A 145 -8.59 1.73 -5.06
N TYR A 146 -7.61 1.53 -5.95
CA TYR A 146 -7.38 0.25 -6.62
C TYR A 146 -7.20 -0.89 -5.60
N THR A 147 -6.30 -0.75 -4.63
CA THR A 147 -6.02 -1.80 -3.65
C THR A 147 -7.21 -2.10 -2.75
N LEU A 148 -8.08 -1.12 -2.44
CA LEU A 148 -9.35 -1.39 -1.75
C LEU A 148 -10.27 -2.31 -2.57
N GLY A 149 -10.30 -2.15 -3.90
CA GLY A 149 -10.99 -3.07 -4.81
C GLY A 149 -10.37 -4.48 -4.82
N VAL A 150 -9.03 -4.57 -4.78
CA VAL A 150 -8.31 -5.85 -4.65
C VAL A 150 -8.62 -6.55 -3.32
N ILE A 151 -8.69 -5.80 -2.22
CA ILE A 151 -9.05 -6.32 -0.91
C ILE A 151 -10.48 -6.85 -0.93
N ALA A 152 -11.42 -6.10 -1.51
CA ALA A 152 -12.81 -6.53 -1.67
C ALA A 152 -12.88 -7.87 -2.42
N TRP A 153 -12.20 -7.98 -3.56
CA TRP A 153 -12.16 -9.24 -4.32
C TRP A 153 -11.55 -10.38 -3.52
N THR A 154 -10.41 -10.16 -2.85
CA THR A 154 -9.75 -11.18 -2.04
C THR A 154 -10.65 -11.69 -0.91
N LYS A 155 -11.40 -10.79 -0.26
CA LYS A 155 -12.34 -11.13 0.82
C LYS A 155 -13.54 -11.95 0.35
N THR A 156 -13.96 -11.80 -0.90
CA THR A 156 -15.21 -12.41 -1.40
C THR A 156 -14.97 -13.64 -2.26
N TYR A 157 -13.85 -13.68 -2.98
CA TYR A 157 -13.46 -14.76 -3.88
C TYR A 157 -13.34 -16.10 -3.17
N THR A 158 -12.52 -16.19 -2.11
CA THR A 158 -12.29 -17.45 -1.41
C THR A 158 -13.59 -18.03 -0.82
N PRO A 159 -14.40 -17.26 -0.05
CA PRO A 159 -15.68 -17.78 0.46
C PRO A 159 -16.64 -18.24 -0.65
N ARG A 160 -16.71 -17.49 -1.76
CA ARG A 160 -17.56 -17.88 -2.90
C ARG A 160 -17.09 -19.20 -3.52
N MET A 161 -15.78 -19.34 -3.74
CA MET A 161 -15.19 -20.53 -4.35
C MET A 161 -15.29 -21.76 -3.44
N GLU A 162 -15.15 -21.60 -2.13
CA GLU A 162 -15.39 -22.67 -1.15
C GLU A 162 -16.84 -23.16 -1.23
N LYS A 163 -17.82 -22.25 -1.25
CA LYS A 163 -19.24 -22.62 -1.39
C LYS A 163 -19.57 -23.28 -2.72
N ARG A 164 -18.96 -22.86 -3.82
CA ARG A 164 -19.08 -23.57 -5.10
C ARG A 164 -18.56 -25.00 -4.99
N ALA A 165 -17.38 -25.19 -4.40
CA ALA A 165 -16.78 -26.50 -4.23
C ALA A 165 -17.64 -27.43 -3.34
N GLU A 166 -18.19 -26.92 -2.23
CA GLU A 166 -19.13 -27.64 -1.37
C GLU A 166 -20.38 -28.12 -2.13
N LEU A 167 -20.83 -27.35 -3.13
CA LEU A 167 -21.97 -27.66 -3.99
C LEU A 167 -21.59 -28.49 -5.23
N GLY A 168 -20.34 -28.95 -5.33
CA GLY A 168 -19.84 -29.68 -6.49
C GLY A 168 -19.74 -28.86 -7.77
N MET A 169 -19.79 -27.53 -7.68
CA MET A 169 -19.63 -26.62 -8.81
C MET A 169 -18.15 -26.37 -9.07
N LYS A 170 -17.71 -26.59 -10.31
CA LYS A 170 -16.36 -26.26 -10.76
C LYS A 170 -16.18 -24.74 -10.91
N PRO A 171 -14.93 -24.23 -10.92
CA PRO A 171 -14.67 -22.81 -11.15
C PRO A 171 -15.27 -22.24 -12.44
N ASP A 172 -15.35 -23.06 -13.49
CA ASP A 172 -15.82 -22.71 -14.83
C ASP A 172 -17.30 -23.01 -15.08
N ASP A 173 -17.98 -23.70 -14.15
CA ASP A 173 -19.42 -23.94 -14.28
C ASP A 173 -20.18 -22.59 -14.31
N PRO A 174 -21.25 -22.47 -15.12
CA PRO A 174 -22.08 -21.27 -15.09
C PRO A 174 -22.75 -21.10 -13.72
N GLY A 175 -22.75 -19.86 -13.25
CA GLY A 175 -23.55 -19.43 -12.10
C GLY A 175 -25.00 -19.08 -12.48
N PRO A 176 -25.75 -18.44 -11.56
CA PRO A 176 -25.35 -18.12 -10.20
C PRO A 176 -25.20 -19.37 -9.34
N ILE A 177 -24.74 -19.23 -8.09
CA ILE A 177 -24.75 -20.31 -7.10
C ILE A 177 -26.16 -20.92 -7.05
N LYS A 178 -26.25 -22.23 -7.29
CA LYS A 178 -27.52 -22.92 -7.54
C LYS A 178 -28.36 -23.05 -6.26
N ASP A 179 -27.71 -23.28 -5.13
CA ASP A 179 -28.40 -23.35 -3.85
C ASP A 179 -28.81 -21.94 -3.38
N LYS A 180 -30.13 -21.73 -3.27
CA LYS A 180 -30.69 -20.42 -2.92
C LYS A 180 -30.24 -19.95 -1.54
N LYS A 181 -30.20 -20.83 -0.54
CA LYS A 181 -29.88 -20.46 0.84
C LYS A 181 -28.41 -20.06 0.95
N VAL A 182 -27.50 -20.85 0.37
CA VAL A 182 -26.07 -20.53 0.32
C VAL A 182 -25.85 -19.20 -0.41
N ARG A 183 -26.56 -18.97 -1.51
CA ARG A 183 -26.48 -17.72 -2.27
C ARG A 183 -26.94 -16.50 -1.46
N GLU A 184 -28.06 -16.61 -0.75
CA GLU A 184 -28.58 -15.54 0.11
C GLU A 184 -27.63 -15.24 1.29
N GLU A 185 -27.08 -16.26 1.94
CA GLU A 185 -26.10 -16.12 3.02
C GLU A 185 -24.82 -15.42 2.54
N LEU A 186 -24.24 -15.87 1.42
CA LEU A 186 -23.08 -15.22 0.83
C LEU A 186 -23.40 -13.80 0.39
N ARG A 187 -24.57 -13.55 -0.21
CA ARG A 187 -24.95 -12.21 -0.65
C ARG A 187 -25.03 -11.26 0.54
N ALA A 188 -25.68 -11.65 1.63
CA ALA A 188 -25.83 -10.81 2.82
C ALA A 188 -24.47 -10.34 3.36
N LYS A 189 -23.45 -11.20 3.29
CA LYS A 189 -22.08 -10.89 3.74
C LYS A 189 -21.25 -10.14 2.70
N ASN A 190 -21.28 -10.60 1.45
CA ASN A 190 -20.30 -10.20 0.43
C ASN A 190 -20.79 -9.05 -0.44
N LEU A 191 -22.10 -8.89 -0.67
CA LEU A 191 -22.60 -7.84 -1.58
C LEU A 191 -22.17 -6.42 -1.15
N PRO A 192 -22.24 -6.03 0.14
CA PRO A 192 -21.74 -4.72 0.56
C PRO A 192 -20.25 -4.51 0.26
N ILE A 193 -19.44 -5.56 0.44
CA ILE A 193 -17.99 -5.54 0.18
C ILE A 193 -17.72 -5.40 -1.33
N ILE A 194 -18.48 -6.14 -2.16
CA ILE A 194 -18.36 -6.09 -3.62
C ILE A 194 -18.74 -4.72 -4.16
N GLU A 195 -19.88 -4.18 -3.75
CA GLU A 195 -20.35 -2.86 -4.22
C GLU A 195 -19.38 -1.74 -3.83
N GLU A 196 -18.84 -1.81 -2.61
CA GLU A 196 -17.82 -0.87 -2.19
C GLU A 196 -16.51 -1.03 -2.98
N GLY A 197 -16.09 -2.28 -3.24
CA GLY A 197 -14.93 -2.57 -4.09
C GLY A 197 -15.09 -1.97 -5.49
N ILE A 198 -16.26 -2.16 -6.11
CA ILE A 198 -16.61 -1.59 -7.42
C ILE A 198 -16.51 -0.06 -7.37
N LYS A 199 -17.12 0.58 -6.37
CA LYS A 199 -17.06 2.05 -6.20
C LYS A 199 -15.62 2.57 -6.06
N ASN A 200 -14.77 1.85 -5.32
CA ASN A 200 -13.36 2.22 -5.20
C ASN A 200 -12.63 2.07 -6.54
N LEU A 201 -12.88 1.01 -7.30
CA LEU A 201 -12.29 0.85 -8.64
C LEU A 201 -12.79 1.90 -9.64
N GLU A 202 -14.08 2.26 -9.60
CA GLU A 202 -14.62 3.39 -10.35
C GLU A 202 -13.86 4.67 -10.01
N LYS A 203 -13.61 4.93 -8.73
CA LYS A 203 -12.82 6.09 -8.31
C LYS A 203 -11.38 6.05 -8.82
N ALA A 204 -10.75 4.87 -8.83
CA ALA A 204 -9.42 4.71 -9.41
C ALA A 204 -9.41 5.01 -10.92
N LEU A 205 -10.45 4.59 -11.65
CA LEU A 205 -10.63 4.82 -13.09
C LEU A 205 -11.04 6.26 -13.44
N GLU A 206 -11.72 6.97 -12.53
CA GLU A 206 -11.94 8.42 -12.65
C GLU A 206 -10.61 9.18 -12.63
N LEU A 207 -9.68 8.76 -11.77
CA LEU A 207 -8.35 9.38 -11.61
C LEU A 207 -7.38 8.97 -12.73
N ASP A 208 -7.50 7.74 -13.24
CA ASP A 208 -6.74 7.24 -14.38
C ASP A 208 -7.59 6.33 -15.26
N LYS A 209 -8.05 6.89 -16.38
CA LYS A 209 -8.93 6.19 -17.35
C LYS A 209 -8.25 5.03 -18.06
N GLU A 210 -6.93 4.95 -18.02
CA GLU A 210 -6.15 3.86 -18.63
C GLU A 210 -5.58 2.91 -17.58
N TYR A 211 -6.14 2.87 -16.35
CA TYR A 211 -5.66 1.98 -15.30
C TYR A 211 -6.15 0.54 -15.52
N ASP A 212 -5.44 -0.20 -16.37
CA ASP A 212 -5.80 -1.55 -16.80
C ASP A 212 -5.84 -2.57 -15.64
N ASP A 213 -5.04 -2.41 -14.59
CA ASP A 213 -5.15 -3.25 -13.39
C ASP A 213 -6.50 -3.06 -12.68
N ALA A 214 -7.00 -1.81 -12.57
CA ALA A 214 -8.31 -1.55 -11.98
C ALA A 214 -9.45 -2.11 -12.85
N MET A 215 -9.32 -2.05 -14.18
CA MET A 215 -10.28 -2.67 -15.10
C MET A 215 -10.33 -4.20 -14.95
N ALA A 216 -9.18 -4.85 -14.75
CA ALA A 216 -9.12 -6.28 -14.52
C ALA A 216 -9.89 -6.69 -13.26
N TYR A 217 -9.75 -5.91 -12.17
CA TYR A 217 -10.50 -6.16 -10.93
C TYR A 217 -11.98 -5.76 -11.01
N MET A 218 -12.36 -4.81 -11.88
CA MET A 218 -13.78 -4.54 -12.15
C MET A 218 -14.44 -5.80 -12.71
N ASN A 219 -13.86 -6.40 -13.76
CA ASN A 219 -14.32 -7.68 -14.30
C ASN A 219 -14.48 -8.74 -13.18
N LEU A 220 -13.46 -8.89 -12.32
CA LEU A 220 -13.50 -9.89 -11.26
C LEU A 220 -14.63 -9.64 -10.25
N LEU A 221 -14.83 -8.41 -9.79
CA LEU A 221 -15.89 -8.07 -8.84
C LEU A 221 -17.30 -8.20 -9.45
N TYR A 222 -17.50 -7.90 -10.74
CA TYR A 222 -18.78 -8.18 -11.39
C TYR A 222 -19.06 -9.67 -11.50
N ARG A 223 -18.04 -10.53 -11.68
CA ARG A 223 -18.24 -11.99 -11.62
C ARG A 223 -18.58 -12.48 -10.21
N GLU A 224 -17.94 -11.90 -9.19
CA GLU A 224 -18.32 -12.15 -7.79
C GLU A 224 -19.78 -11.77 -7.55
N ARG A 225 -20.23 -10.61 -8.06
CA ARG A 225 -21.62 -10.17 -7.93
C ARG A 225 -22.61 -11.03 -8.71
N ALA A 226 -22.25 -11.40 -9.94
CA ALA A 226 -23.08 -12.24 -10.81
C ALA A 226 -23.44 -13.54 -10.11
N ASP A 227 -22.47 -14.21 -9.48
CA ASP A 227 -22.67 -15.50 -8.83
C ASP A 227 -23.64 -15.42 -7.63
N LEU A 228 -23.84 -14.21 -7.11
CA LEU A 228 -24.77 -13.90 -6.03
C LEU A 228 -26.14 -13.47 -6.54
N ALA A 229 -26.43 -13.45 -7.84
CA ALA A 229 -27.67 -12.91 -8.41
C ALA A 229 -28.93 -13.76 -8.14
N ASP A 230 -30.11 -13.13 -8.03
CA ASP A 230 -31.39 -13.81 -7.76
C ASP A 230 -32.01 -14.47 -8.99
N SER A 231 -31.63 -14.01 -10.17
CA SER A 231 -32.21 -14.43 -11.44
C SER A 231 -31.13 -14.66 -12.49
N ALA A 232 -31.46 -15.49 -13.47
CA ALA A 232 -30.60 -15.70 -14.63
C ALA A 232 -30.34 -14.40 -15.41
N ASP A 233 -31.33 -13.50 -15.48
CA ASP A 233 -31.18 -12.21 -16.15
C ASP A 233 -30.19 -11.29 -15.43
N ALA A 234 -30.26 -11.22 -14.09
CA ALA A 234 -29.33 -10.42 -13.29
C ALA A 234 -27.90 -10.99 -13.37
N TYR A 235 -27.76 -12.32 -13.30
CA TYR A 235 -26.49 -13.00 -13.55
C TYR A 235 -25.93 -12.63 -14.93
N LYS A 236 -26.72 -12.79 -15.99
CA LYS A 236 -26.31 -12.50 -17.37
C LYS A 236 -25.86 -11.06 -17.54
N LYS A 237 -26.59 -10.10 -16.98
CA LYS A 237 -26.24 -8.68 -17.03
C LYS A 237 -24.86 -8.41 -16.40
N ASP A 238 -24.58 -8.98 -15.23
CA ASP A 238 -23.28 -8.77 -14.59
C ASP A 238 -22.14 -9.47 -15.33
N ILE A 239 -22.39 -10.62 -15.95
CA ILE A 239 -21.41 -11.27 -16.84
C ILE A 239 -21.13 -10.42 -18.08
N GLU A 240 -22.14 -9.85 -18.72
CA GLU A 240 -21.95 -8.94 -19.87
C GLU A 240 -21.12 -7.70 -19.48
N ILE A 241 -21.36 -7.14 -18.29
CA ILE A 241 -20.55 -6.04 -17.77
C ILE A 241 -19.10 -6.50 -17.52
N ALA A 242 -18.91 -7.66 -16.89
CA ALA A 242 -17.59 -8.23 -16.62
C ALA A 242 -16.78 -8.45 -17.91
N ASP A 243 -17.39 -9.07 -18.93
CA ASP A 243 -16.78 -9.30 -20.23
C ASP A 243 -16.40 -7.98 -20.92
N SER A 244 -17.26 -6.95 -20.83
CA SER A 244 -16.93 -5.62 -21.37
C SER A 244 -15.68 -5.00 -20.72
N TRP A 245 -15.41 -5.31 -19.44
CA TRP A 245 -14.19 -4.86 -18.76
C TRP A 245 -12.95 -5.62 -19.22
N VAL A 246 -13.08 -6.90 -19.58
CA VAL A 246 -11.99 -7.67 -20.21
C VAL A 246 -11.61 -7.01 -21.53
N ASP A 247 -12.59 -6.72 -22.38
CA ASP A 247 -12.36 -6.07 -23.68
C ASP A 247 -11.67 -4.71 -23.53
N LYS A 248 -12.17 -3.86 -22.61
CA LYS A 248 -11.54 -2.57 -22.29
C LYS A 248 -10.10 -2.72 -21.81
N THR A 249 -9.84 -3.70 -20.94
CA THR A 249 -8.49 -3.98 -20.41
C THR A 249 -7.53 -4.34 -21.55
N MET A 250 -7.97 -5.22 -22.46
CA MET A 250 -7.16 -5.67 -23.60
C MET A 250 -6.90 -4.53 -24.58
N GLU A 251 -7.89 -3.69 -24.83
CA GLU A 251 -7.74 -2.53 -25.71
C GLU A 251 -6.75 -1.50 -25.14
N VAL A 252 -6.88 -1.15 -23.85
CA VAL A 252 -5.92 -0.23 -23.19
C VAL A 252 -4.50 -0.79 -23.23
N LYS A 253 -4.32 -2.10 -22.97
CA LYS A 253 -3.01 -2.75 -23.08
C LYS A 253 -2.43 -2.65 -24.48
N ARG A 254 -3.25 -2.86 -25.52
CA ARG A 254 -2.85 -2.71 -26.92
C ARG A 254 -2.40 -1.27 -27.23
N ILE A 255 -3.19 -0.28 -26.80
CA ILE A 255 -2.87 1.15 -26.97
C ILE A 255 -1.54 1.50 -26.29
N LYS A 256 -1.33 1.07 -25.04
CA LYS A 256 -0.08 1.30 -24.30
C LYS A 256 1.12 0.67 -24.99
N ALA A 257 0.98 -0.55 -25.51
CA ALA A 257 2.02 -1.25 -26.25
C ALA A 257 2.40 -0.49 -27.54
N ALA A 258 1.40 -0.05 -28.32
CA ALA A 258 1.62 0.74 -29.53
C ALA A 258 2.37 2.06 -29.24
N ARG A 259 1.93 2.82 -28.22
CA ARG A 259 2.61 4.07 -27.79
C ARG A 259 4.06 3.83 -27.39
N THR A 260 4.34 2.70 -26.72
CA THR A 260 5.69 2.33 -26.29
C THR A 260 6.58 1.97 -27.48
N ALA A 261 6.04 1.26 -28.48
CA ALA A 261 6.76 0.94 -29.71
C ALA A 261 7.11 2.21 -30.50
N SER A 262 6.16 3.13 -30.68
CA SER A 262 6.38 4.40 -31.38
C SER A 262 7.46 5.27 -30.73
N LYS A 263 7.56 5.27 -29.39
CA LYS A 263 8.62 6.00 -28.66
C LYS A 263 10.01 5.38 -28.82
N LYS A 264 10.12 4.09 -29.12
CA LYS A 264 11.41 3.42 -29.36
C LYS A 264 11.90 3.58 -30.80
N SER A 265 11.00 3.89 -31.73
CA SER A 265 11.31 4.12 -33.15
C SER A 265 11.55 5.59 -33.51
N ALA A 266 11.40 6.51 -32.55
CA ALA A 266 11.65 7.95 -32.69
C ALA A 266 12.95 8.32 -31.96
#